data_AF-A0A4Q4RNH8-F1
#
_entry.id   AF-A0A4Q4RNH8-F1
#
_cell.length_a   1.000
_cell.length_b   1.000
_cell.length_c   1.000
_cell.angle_alpha   90.00
_cell.angle_beta   90.00
_cell.angle_gamma   90.00
#
_symmetry.space_group_name_H-M   'P 1'
#
loop_
_entity.id
_entity.type
_entity.pdbx_description
1 polymer ?
#
loop_
_entity_poly.entity_id
_entity_poly.type
_entity_poly.pdbx_seq_one_letter_code
_entity_poly.pdbx_strand_id
1 'polypeptide(L)'
;MADKDEKAATMEQHEVFDQARAAADEEHEMTLVQAMRKYPKAVLWSVLLSTCIIMEGYDIVLMSSFFAQPSFSRKYGEFNDRTGTYEITASWQNGLSNAVSVGTIIGAFANGYFIHRFGYRPVLLVSLAAICALIFISFFAPNAPVLLVGQFLCGIPWGVFATMAPAYASEVCPLALRGYLTVYVNLCWAFGQLISAGVQSAFSGNTTQWAYRIPFAIQWAWPIPLFAILWMAPESPWYHVRTGNLEMAEKMITRLSSSSQRHLTKQKVAMMVRTNELEKSLEENTSYIQCFKGIDRRRTEIACMVFAAQPICGSVMGGTPTYFFVQAGVPNSISFKMSVGGLGMASVGTLISWILMSYIGRRKLYLWGLGGLATILFIVGFISVGAGDSSGGNYAQAAMMLIWLFWYYMTVGPICYAIVGEVSSTRLRSKSVCLARITYYIAQIVTNVINPYMLNPTAGDWKGKTGFFWGGGASIFFIWTFFRLPETKGRTYEELDIMFAEGIPARSFAKHTIDAYAHGDYVDRKPSADERIE
;
A
#
# COMPACT_ATOMS: atom_id res chain seq x y z
N MET A 1 -40.78 -40.01 2.67
CA MET A 1 -39.30 -40.04 2.79
C MET A 1 -38.70 -38.74 2.28
N ALA A 2 -39.04 -38.29 1.06
CA ALA A 2 -38.59 -36.99 0.52
C ALA A 2 -38.77 -35.76 1.44
N ASP A 3 -39.93 -35.58 2.10
CA ASP A 3 -40.19 -34.43 2.99
C ASP A 3 -39.37 -34.44 4.31
N LYS A 4 -38.84 -35.61 4.72
CA LYS A 4 -37.94 -35.70 5.88
C LYS A 4 -36.49 -35.37 5.50
N ASP A 5 -36.07 -35.78 4.30
CA ASP A 5 -34.73 -35.50 3.78
C ASP A 5 -34.59 -34.02 3.42
N GLU A 6 -35.65 -33.38 2.91
CA GLU A 6 -35.69 -31.94 2.60
C GLU A 6 -35.64 -31.08 3.87
N LYS A 7 -36.40 -31.46 4.92
CA LYS A 7 -36.35 -30.80 6.24
C LYS A 7 -35.03 -31.00 6.97
N ALA A 8 -34.42 -32.18 6.85
CA ALA A 8 -33.10 -32.45 7.40
C ALA A 8 -32.03 -31.57 6.71
N ALA A 9 -32.08 -31.44 5.38
CA ALA A 9 -31.19 -30.57 4.63
C ALA A 9 -31.37 -29.08 4.98
N THR A 10 -32.61 -28.61 5.21
CA THR A 10 -32.87 -27.22 5.64
C THR A 10 -32.44 -26.95 7.08
N MET A 11 -32.57 -27.93 7.98
CA MET A 11 -32.05 -27.84 9.35
C MET A 11 -30.53 -27.83 9.38
N GLU A 12 -29.87 -28.67 8.58
CA GLU A 12 -28.41 -28.74 8.47
C GLU A 12 -27.85 -27.43 7.87
N GLN A 13 -28.55 -26.84 6.90
CA GLN A 13 -28.22 -25.51 6.40
C GLN A 13 -28.38 -24.42 7.47
N HIS A 14 -29.49 -24.42 8.24
CA HIS A 14 -29.69 -23.46 9.33
C HIS A 14 -28.62 -23.58 10.44
N GLU A 15 -28.28 -24.79 10.88
CA GLU A 15 -27.22 -24.99 11.87
C GLU A 15 -25.85 -24.54 11.35
N VAL A 16 -25.55 -24.78 10.08
CA VAL A 16 -24.34 -24.27 9.42
C VAL A 16 -24.35 -22.75 9.37
N PHE A 17 -25.49 -22.12 9.08
CA PHE A 17 -25.66 -20.66 9.08
C PHE A 17 -25.49 -20.08 10.49
N ASP A 18 -26.08 -20.69 11.52
CA ASP A 18 -25.94 -20.24 12.90
C ASP A 18 -24.52 -20.44 13.44
N GLN A 19 -23.84 -21.52 13.07
CA GLN A 19 -22.42 -21.72 13.38
C GLN A 19 -21.51 -20.73 12.64
N ALA A 20 -21.82 -20.42 11.38
CA ALA A 20 -21.11 -19.39 10.62
C ALA A 20 -21.32 -18.00 11.24
N ARG A 21 -22.54 -17.70 11.71
CA ARG A 21 -22.89 -16.46 12.41
C ARG A 21 -22.15 -16.35 13.75
N ALA A 22 -22.20 -17.39 14.57
CA ALA A 22 -21.48 -17.43 15.84
C ALA A 22 -19.95 -17.31 15.65
N ALA A 23 -19.39 -17.91 14.61
CA ALA A 23 -17.97 -17.77 14.28
C ALA A 23 -17.62 -16.36 13.77
N ALA A 24 -18.49 -15.74 12.98
CA ALA A 24 -18.33 -14.36 12.49
C ALA A 24 -18.48 -13.32 13.62
N ASP A 25 -19.36 -13.59 14.57
CA ASP A 25 -19.58 -12.78 15.78
C ASP A 25 -18.40 -12.93 16.76
N GLU A 26 -17.91 -14.16 17.00
CA GLU A 26 -16.70 -14.39 17.82
C GLU A 26 -15.46 -13.72 17.18
N GLU A 27 -15.35 -13.72 15.84
CA GLU A 27 -14.29 -12.96 15.16
C GLU A 27 -14.49 -11.44 15.24
N HIS A 28 -15.72 -10.94 15.29
CA HIS A 28 -16.01 -9.51 15.45
C HIS A 28 -15.73 -9.00 16.87
N GLU A 29 -16.01 -9.80 17.89
CA GLU A 29 -15.79 -9.45 19.28
C GLU A 29 -14.32 -9.58 19.70
N MET A 30 -13.48 -10.22 18.89
CA MET A 30 -12.07 -10.40 19.19
C MET A 30 -11.27 -9.10 19.16
N THR A 31 -10.80 -8.70 20.33
CA THR A 31 -9.86 -7.58 20.43
C THR A 31 -8.50 -7.94 19.83
N LEU A 32 -7.79 -6.93 19.31
CA LEU A 32 -6.47 -7.04 18.69
C LEU A 32 -5.47 -7.88 19.52
N VAL A 33 -5.44 -7.64 20.84
CA VAL A 33 -4.53 -8.33 21.77
C VAL A 33 -4.93 -9.80 21.94
N GLN A 34 -6.22 -10.10 21.98
CA GLN A 34 -6.73 -11.48 22.02
C GLN A 34 -6.42 -12.21 20.72
N ALA A 35 -6.61 -11.57 19.56
CA ALA A 35 -6.31 -12.16 18.26
C ALA A 35 -4.80 -12.43 18.08
N MET A 36 -3.93 -11.50 18.48
CA MET A 36 -2.47 -11.70 18.47
C MET A 36 -2.02 -12.85 19.39
N ARG A 37 -2.65 -12.99 20.56
CA ARG A 37 -2.37 -14.11 21.49
C ARG A 37 -2.90 -15.45 20.96
N LYS A 38 -4.03 -15.46 20.24
CA LYS A 38 -4.64 -16.68 19.66
C LYS A 38 -3.84 -17.20 18.46
N TYR A 39 -3.22 -16.31 17.67
CA TYR A 39 -2.50 -16.64 16.43
C TYR A 39 -1.08 -16.03 16.30
N PRO A 40 -0.17 -16.25 17.27
CA PRO A 40 1.13 -15.56 17.30
C PRO A 40 2.04 -15.93 16.12
N LYS A 41 1.97 -17.17 15.63
CA LYS A 41 2.79 -17.64 14.50
C LYS A 41 2.35 -17.01 13.17
N ALA A 42 1.05 -16.91 12.94
CA ALA A 42 0.50 -16.29 11.74
C ALA A 42 0.88 -14.80 11.67
N VAL A 43 0.75 -14.09 12.79
CA VAL A 43 1.17 -12.68 12.92
C VAL A 43 2.67 -12.54 12.67
N LEU A 44 3.51 -13.37 13.29
CA LEU A 44 4.96 -13.33 13.10
C LEU A 44 5.36 -13.47 11.62
N TRP A 45 4.82 -14.48 10.91
CA TRP A 45 5.14 -14.69 9.51
C TRP A 45 4.61 -13.56 8.61
N SER A 46 3.42 -13.03 8.89
CA SER A 46 2.87 -11.89 8.17
C SER A 46 3.70 -10.63 8.33
N VAL A 47 4.18 -10.36 9.56
CA VAL A 47 5.05 -9.23 9.88
C VAL A 47 6.40 -9.35 9.18
N LEU A 48 7.02 -10.53 9.24
CA LEU A 48 8.30 -10.81 8.58
C LEU A 48 8.21 -10.66 7.06
N LEU A 49 7.14 -11.17 6.44
CA LEU A 49 6.97 -11.04 5.00
C LEU A 49 6.71 -9.58 4.59
N SER A 50 5.90 -8.84 5.37
CA SER A 50 5.67 -7.41 5.15
C SER A 50 6.93 -6.56 5.35
N THR A 51 7.90 -7.02 6.15
CA THR A 51 9.22 -6.38 6.33
C THR A 51 10.00 -6.27 5.01
N CYS A 52 9.71 -7.11 4.01
CA CYS A 52 10.32 -6.99 2.68
C CYS A 52 10.02 -5.62 2.01
N ILE A 53 8.91 -4.99 2.38
CA ILE A 53 8.48 -3.69 1.87
C ILE A 53 9.36 -2.54 2.38
N ILE A 54 10.07 -2.73 3.50
CA ILE A 54 11.06 -1.76 4.00
C ILE A 54 12.09 -1.44 2.90
N MET A 55 12.45 -2.43 2.07
CA MET A 55 13.41 -2.25 0.98
C MET A 55 12.89 -1.29 -0.10
N GLU A 56 11.61 -1.41 -0.47
CA GLU A 56 10.97 -0.51 -1.44
C GLU A 56 10.90 0.92 -0.88
N GLY A 57 10.48 1.06 0.39
CA GLY A 57 10.46 2.37 1.06
C GLY A 57 11.84 3.00 1.20
N TYR A 58 12.88 2.19 1.42
CA TYR A 58 14.27 2.66 1.48
C TYR A 58 14.74 3.24 0.16
N ASP A 59 14.52 2.53 -0.96
CA ASP A 59 15.00 2.94 -2.28
C ASP A 59 14.38 4.24 -2.78
N ILE A 60 13.09 4.45 -2.54
CA ILE A 60 12.37 5.65 -3.00
C ILE A 60 12.93 6.94 -2.40
N VAL A 61 13.25 6.92 -1.10
CA VAL A 61 13.92 8.06 -0.46
C VAL A 61 15.40 8.11 -0.82
N LEU A 62 16.02 6.95 -1.06
CA LEU A 62 17.43 6.89 -1.39
C LEU A 62 17.72 7.63 -2.70
N MET A 63 16.99 7.29 -3.76
CA MET A 63 17.16 7.88 -5.09
C MET A 63 16.89 9.38 -5.10
N SER A 64 15.79 9.81 -4.47
CA SER A 64 15.48 11.24 -4.35
C SER A 64 16.52 12.02 -3.54
N SER A 65 17.07 11.42 -2.48
CA SER A 65 18.14 12.03 -1.68
C SER A 65 19.46 12.12 -2.44
N PHE A 66 19.76 11.17 -3.34
CA PHE A 66 20.96 11.22 -4.18
C PHE A 66 20.97 12.41 -5.13
N PHE A 67 19.82 12.88 -5.61
CA PHE A 67 19.76 14.07 -6.44
C PHE A 67 20.24 15.33 -5.71
N ALA A 68 20.13 15.37 -4.38
CA ALA A 68 20.63 16.45 -3.54
C ALA A 68 22.10 16.25 -3.11
N GLN A 69 22.69 15.08 -3.35
CA GLN A 69 24.01 14.72 -2.85
C GLN A 69 25.13 15.18 -3.82
N PRO A 70 26.08 16.06 -3.39
CA PRO A 70 27.07 16.64 -4.30
C PRO A 70 27.97 15.62 -5.01
N SER A 71 28.34 14.54 -4.33
CA SER A 71 29.20 13.49 -4.89
C SER A 71 28.51 12.66 -5.97
N PHE A 72 27.19 12.49 -5.87
CA PHE A 72 26.39 11.80 -6.86
C PHE A 72 26.17 12.68 -8.11
N SER A 73 25.80 13.94 -7.89
CA SER A 73 25.63 14.91 -8.98
C SER A 73 26.93 15.18 -9.75
N ARG A 74 28.10 15.14 -9.10
CA ARG A 74 29.40 15.24 -9.81
C ARG A 74 29.71 14.06 -10.72
N LYS A 75 29.22 12.85 -10.40
CA LYS A 75 29.50 11.65 -11.19
C LYS A 75 28.52 11.47 -12.35
N TYR A 76 27.23 11.70 -12.10
CA TYR A 76 26.15 11.39 -13.05
C TYR A 76 25.44 12.63 -13.60
N GLY A 77 25.72 13.81 -13.05
CA GLY A 77 25.15 15.08 -13.50
C GLY A 77 26.06 15.84 -14.44
N GLU A 78 25.52 16.91 -15.00
CA GLU A 78 26.22 17.83 -15.89
C GLU A 78 26.51 19.13 -15.14
N PHE A 79 27.56 19.85 -15.54
CA PHE A 79 27.87 21.14 -14.96
C PHE A 79 26.86 22.17 -15.44
N ASN A 80 26.21 22.86 -14.51
CA ASN A 80 25.22 23.88 -14.81
C ASN A 80 25.82 25.27 -14.65
N ASP A 81 26.04 25.97 -15.77
CA ASP A 81 26.64 27.32 -15.80
C ASP A 81 25.79 28.37 -15.05
N ARG A 82 24.48 28.14 -14.86
CA ARG A 82 23.59 29.09 -14.18
C ARG A 82 23.66 29.00 -12.65
N THR A 83 23.90 27.82 -12.09
CA THR A 83 23.96 27.58 -10.63
C THR A 83 25.38 27.41 -10.11
N GLY A 84 26.36 27.20 -11.01
CA GLY A 84 27.75 26.96 -10.65
C GLY A 84 27.99 25.61 -9.97
N THR A 85 27.02 24.71 -10.04
CA THR A 85 27.02 23.39 -9.38
C THR A 85 26.77 22.28 -10.40
N TYR A 86 27.22 21.07 -10.06
CA TYR A 86 26.84 19.87 -10.83
C TYR A 86 25.44 19.44 -10.41
N GLU A 87 24.55 19.28 -11.38
CA GLU A 87 23.17 18.88 -11.18
C GLU A 87 22.77 17.78 -12.16
N ILE A 88 21.94 16.86 -11.71
CA ILE A 88 21.38 15.84 -12.60
C ILE A 88 20.23 16.48 -13.36
N THR A 89 20.25 16.35 -14.68
CA THR A 89 19.19 16.91 -15.53
C THR A 89 17.83 16.34 -15.16
N ALA A 90 16.77 17.14 -15.32
CA ALA A 90 15.41 16.72 -14.98
C ALA A 90 14.99 15.43 -15.72
N SER A 91 15.47 15.24 -16.97
CA SER A 91 15.22 14.01 -17.75
C SER A 91 15.82 12.77 -17.06
N TRP A 92 17.04 12.85 -16.54
CA TRP A 92 17.66 11.75 -15.80
C TRP A 92 17.04 11.52 -14.42
N GLN A 93 16.67 12.57 -13.68
CA GLN A 93 15.96 12.42 -12.40
C GLN A 93 14.63 11.68 -12.60
N ASN A 94 13.85 12.13 -13.59
CA ASN A 94 12.58 11.51 -13.96
C ASN A 94 12.78 10.08 -14.47
N GLY A 95 13.76 9.86 -15.34
CA GLY A 95 14.09 8.54 -15.88
C GLY A 95 14.45 7.53 -14.79
N LEU A 96 15.32 7.90 -13.86
CA LEU A 96 15.75 7.03 -12.76
C LEU A 96 14.60 6.72 -11.80
N SER A 97 13.76 7.70 -11.47
CA SER A 97 12.64 7.52 -10.53
C SER A 97 11.50 6.71 -11.16
N ASN A 98 11.18 6.99 -12.43
CA ASN A 98 10.10 6.31 -13.15
C ASN A 98 10.50 4.91 -13.61
N ALA A 99 11.78 4.64 -13.87
CA ALA A 99 12.26 3.30 -14.18
C ALA A 99 11.85 2.29 -13.09
N VAL A 100 11.99 2.68 -11.82
CA VAL A 100 11.55 1.87 -10.69
C VAL A 100 10.03 1.64 -10.74
N SER A 101 9.22 2.69 -10.94
CA SER A 101 7.76 2.58 -11.00
C SER A 101 7.25 1.73 -12.17
N VAL A 102 7.93 1.75 -13.32
CA VAL A 102 7.58 0.87 -14.45
C VAL A 102 7.97 -0.58 -14.12
N GLY A 103 9.14 -0.79 -13.52
CA GLY A 103 9.57 -2.10 -13.04
C GLY A 103 8.59 -2.71 -12.02
N THR A 104 8.09 -1.91 -11.07
CA THR A 104 7.12 -2.38 -10.06
C THR A 104 5.77 -2.74 -10.66
N ILE A 105 5.30 -2.03 -11.70
CA ILE A 105 4.08 -2.41 -12.43
C ILE A 105 4.26 -3.79 -13.09
N ILE A 106 5.38 -4.02 -13.76
CA ILE A 106 5.68 -5.32 -14.39
C ILE A 106 5.78 -6.42 -13.32
N GLY A 107 6.47 -6.14 -12.22
CA GLY A 107 6.58 -7.05 -11.06
C GLY A 107 5.24 -7.40 -10.45
N ALA A 108 4.33 -6.44 -10.31
CA ALA A 108 2.99 -6.66 -9.78
C ALA A 108 2.15 -7.60 -10.66
N PHE A 109 2.19 -7.43 -11.99
CA PHE A 109 1.52 -8.34 -12.92
C PHE A 109 2.16 -9.74 -12.93
N ALA A 110 3.49 -9.79 -12.95
CA ALA A 110 4.24 -11.03 -12.89
C ALA A 110 3.90 -11.82 -11.62
N ASN A 111 3.78 -11.15 -10.48
CA ASN A 111 3.43 -11.75 -9.21
C ASN A 111 2.07 -12.47 -9.26
N GLY A 112 1.06 -11.85 -9.89
CA GLY A 112 -0.25 -12.47 -10.09
C GLY A 112 -0.13 -13.83 -10.79
N TYR A 113 0.64 -13.92 -11.87
CA TYR A 113 0.85 -15.18 -12.58
C TYR A 113 1.70 -16.19 -11.79
N PHE A 114 2.82 -15.74 -11.23
CA PHE A 114 3.79 -16.64 -10.60
C PHE A 114 3.31 -17.21 -9.26
N ILE A 115 2.60 -16.44 -8.43
CA ILE A 115 2.05 -16.96 -7.17
C ILE A 115 1.02 -18.05 -7.43
N HIS A 116 0.11 -17.86 -8.40
CA HIS A 116 -0.89 -18.87 -8.71
C HIS A 116 -0.27 -20.17 -9.22
N ARG A 117 0.88 -20.10 -9.91
CA ARG A 117 1.55 -21.28 -10.48
C ARG A 117 2.50 -21.98 -9.52
N PHE A 118 3.26 -21.23 -8.71
CA PHE A 118 4.37 -21.76 -7.92
C PHE A 118 4.16 -21.65 -6.41
N GLY A 119 3.24 -20.81 -5.93
CA GLY A 119 3.05 -20.51 -4.51
C GLY A 119 3.82 -19.28 -4.05
N TYR A 120 3.57 -18.82 -2.81
CA TYR A 120 4.14 -17.59 -2.27
C TYR A 120 5.62 -17.74 -1.92
N ARG A 121 6.00 -18.86 -1.29
CA ARG A 121 7.37 -19.07 -0.78
C ARG A 121 8.42 -19.11 -1.89
N PRO A 122 8.30 -19.91 -2.97
CA PRO A 122 9.34 -19.94 -4.01
C PRO A 122 9.45 -18.62 -4.76
N VAL A 123 8.32 -17.95 -5.04
CA VAL A 123 8.31 -16.65 -5.71
C VAL A 123 9.00 -15.58 -4.85
N LEU A 124 8.74 -15.57 -3.55
CA LEU A 124 9.40 -14.69 -2.59
C LEU A 124 10.91 -14.93 -2.52
N LEU A 125 11.34 -16.18 -2.41
CA LEU A 125 12.77 -16.53 -2.31
C LEU A 125 13.53 -16.19 -3.60
N VAL A 126 12.96 -16.49 -4.77
CA VAL A 126 13.54 -16.13 -6.06
C VAL A 126 13.64 -14.61 -6.19
N SER A 127 12.61 -13.86 -5.77
CA SER A 127 12.61 -12.41 -5.82
C SER A 127 13.65 -11.79 -4.87
N LEU A 128 13.85 -12.38 -3.68
CA LEU A 128 14.91 -11.99 -2.74
C LEU A 128 16.32 -12.29 -3.27
N ALA A 129 16.50 -13.41 -3.95
CA ALA A 129 17.78 -13.72 -4.61
C ALA A 129 18.04 -12.78 -5.80
N ALA A 130 16.99 -12.50 -6.59
CA ALA A 130 17.06 -11.59 -7.73
C ALA A 130 17.41 -10.17 -7.29
N ILE A 131 16.76 -9.62 -6.24
CA ILE A 131 17.08 -8.26 -5.79
C ILE A 131 18.54 -8.13 -5.33
N CYS A 132 19.11 -9.15 -4.67
CA CYS A 132 20.55 -9.16 -4.32
C CYS A 132 21.45 -9.00 -5.54
N ALA A 133 21.15 -9.74 -6.62
CA ALA A 133 21.93 -9.69 -7.86
C ALA A 133 21.72 -8.36 -8.61
N LEU A 134 20.51 -7.81 -8.60
CA LEU A 134 20.18 -6.59 -9.33
C LEU A 134 20.75 -5.32 -8.66
N ILE A 135 20.80 -5.28 -7.32
CA ILE A 135 21.49 -4.21 -6.57
C ILE A 135 22.97 -4.10 -6.99
N PHE A 136 23.62 -5.20 -7.37
CA PHE A 136 25.00 -5.20 -7.86
C PHE A 136 25.18 -4.30 -9.09
N ILE A 137 24.20 -4.28 -10.00
CA ILE A 137 24.21 -3.43 -11.19
C ILE A 137 24.18 -1.95 -10.77
N SER A 138 23.29 -1.58 -9.85
CA SER A 138 23.17 -0.20 -9.35
C SER A 138 24.42 0.24 -8.57
N PHE A 139 25.03 -0.64 -7.79
CA PHE A 139 26.23 -0.34 -7.01
C PHE A 139 27.47 -0.11 -7.90
N PHE A 140 27.65 -0.93 -8.94
CA PHE A 140 28.80 -0.85 -9.85
C PHE A 140 28.54 -0.01 -11.11
N ALA A 141 27.42 0.70 -11.19
CA ALA A 141 27.05 1.48 -12.36
C ALA A 141 28.15 2.49 -12.77
N PRO A 142 28.71 2.39 -14.00
CA PRO A 142 29.72 3.33 -14.48
C PRO A 142 29.11 4.64 -14.98
N ASN A 143 27.88 4.60 -15.49
CA ASN A 143 27.18 5.73 -16.10
C ASN A 143 25.68 5.71 -15.76
N ALA A 144 24.99 6.83 -16.03
CA ALA A 144 23.56 6.98 -15.75
C ALA A 144 22.65 5.97 -16.48
N PRO A 145 22.92 5.58 -17.75
CA PRO A 145 22.15 4.53 -18.42
C PRO A 145 22.19 3.17 -17.70
N VAL A 146 23.37 2.72 -17.24
CA VAL A 146 23.49 1.45 -16.50
C VAL A 146 22.76 1.53 -15.17
N LEU A 147 22.82 2.69 -14.50
CA LEU A 147 22.07 2.92 -13.27
C LEU A 147 20.55 2.85 -13.51
N LEU A 148 20.05 3.41 -14.61
CA LEU A 148 18.64 3.33 -15.00
C LEU A 148 18.20 1.90 -15.24
N VAL A 149 19.01 1.09 -15.94
CA VAL A 149 18.72 -0.34 -16.14
C VAL A 149 18.71 -1.09 -14.81
N GLY A 150 19.67 -0.83 -13.92
CA GLY A 150 19.71 -1.41 -12.58
C GLY A 150 18.45 -1.09 -11.79
N GLN A 151 18.03 0.17 -11.79
CA GLN A 151 16.82 0.63 -11.09
C GLN A 151 15.53 0.05 -11.67
N PHE A 152 15.42 0.00 -12.99
CA PHE A 152 14.30 -0.66 -13.67
C PHE A 152 14.17 -2.13 -13.25
N LEU A 153 15.29 -2.86 -13.26
CA LEU A 153 15.29 -4.28 -12.91
C LEU A 153 15.00 -4.49 -11.42
N CYS A 154 15.55 -3.66 -10.52
CA CYS A 154 15.23 -3.71 -9.09
C CYS A 154 13.75 -3.45 -8.79
N GLY A 155 13.08 -2.63 -9.62
CA GLY A 155 11.64 -2.41 -9.56
C GLY A 155 10.82 -3.70 -9.66
N ILE A 156 11.26 -4.70 -10.42
CA ILE A 156 10.50 -5.93 -10.65
C ILE A 156 10.31 -6.72 -9.33
N PRO A 157 11.36 -7.12 -8.58
CA PRO A 157 11.19 -7.73 -7.27
C PRO A 157 10.42 -6.87 -6.26
N TRP A 158 10.59 -5.54 -6.26
CA TRP A 158 9.83 -4.68 -5.37
C TRP A 158 8.33 -4.72 -5.64
N GLY A 159 7.90 -4.73 -6.91
CA GLY A 159 6.50 -4.89 -7.28
C GLY A 159 5.92 -6.24 -6.83
N VAL A 160 6.73 -7.30 -6.84
CA VAL A 160 6.37 -8.61 -6.28
C VAL A 160 6.15 -8.50 -4.77
N PHE A 161 7.08 -7.88 -4.02
CA PHE A 161 6.94 -7.73 -2.56
C PHE A 161 5.73 -6.86 -2.18
N ALA A 162 5.51 -5.76 -2.90
CA ALA A 162 4.41 -4.82 -2.65
C ALA A 162 3.02 -5.45 -2.76
N THR A 163 2.86 -6.38 -3.69
CA THR A 163 1.58 -7.07 -3.95
C THR A 163 1.44 -8.36 -3.13
N MET A 164 2.54 -9.07 -2.90
CA MET A 164 2.54 -10.34 -2.17
C MET A 164 2.31 -10.17 -0.67
N ALA A 165 2.88 -9.12 -0.05
CA ALA A 165 2.74 -8.90 1.39
C ALA A 165 1.29 -8.77 1.89
N PRO A 166 0.46 -7.87 1.33
CA PRO A 166 -0.94 -7.78 1.73
C PRO A 166 -1.74 -9.05 1.36
N ALA A 167 -1.41 -9.72 0.25
CA ALA A 167 -2.08 -10.95 -0.17
C ALA A 167 -1.81 -12.11 0.82
N TYR A 168 -0.55 -12.36 1.16
CA TYR A 168 -0.18 -13.39 2.13
C TYR A 168 -0.74 -13.10 3.53
N ALA A 169 -0.68 -11.84 3.97
CA ALA A 169 -1.29 -11.42 5.23
C ALA A 169 -2.80 -11.71 5.26
N SER A 170 -3.50 -11.49 4.15
CA SER A 170 -4.94 -11.76 4.06
C SER A 170 -5.29 -13.25 4.09
N GLU A 171 -4.40 -14.12 3.62
CA GLU A 171 -4.60 -15.57 3.56
C GLU A 171 -4.21 -16.28 4.86
N VAL A 172 -3.24 -15.74 5.60
CA VAL A 172 -2.68 -16.38 6.81
C VAL A 172 -3.29 -15.85 8.11
N CYS A 173 -3.80 -14.61 8.11
CA CYS A 173 -4.33 -13.98 9.31
C CYS A 173 -5.87 -13.93 9.32
N PRO A 174 -6.48 -14.06 10.53
CA PRO A 174 -7.92 -13.99 10.70
C PRO A 174 -8.47 -12.61 10.34
N LEU A 175 -9.77 -12.54 10.04
CA LEU A 175 -10.45 -11.35 9.54
C LEU A 175 -10.24 -10.11 10.44
N ALA A 176 -10.29 -10.29 11.76
CA ALA A 176 -10.08 -9.24 12.76
C ALA A 176 -8.69 -8.55 12.68
N LEU A 177 -7.65 -9.27 12.25
CA LEU A 177 -6.29 -8.73 12.15
C LEU A 177 -5.98 -8.13 10.77
N ARG A 178 -6.83 -8.41 9.76
CA ARG A 178 -6.57 -8.05 8.36
C ARG A 178 -6.48 -6.53 8.17
N GLY A 179 -7.39 -5.76 8.79
CA GLY A 179 -7.35 -4.30 8.75
C GLY A 179 -6.03 -3.73 9.29
N TYR A 180 -5.56 -4.24 10.43
CA TYR A 180 -4.30 -3.78 11.05
C TYR A 180 -3.05 -4.18 10.26
N LEU A 181 -3.03 -5.39 9.69
CA LEU A 181 -1.91 -5.86 8.90
C LEU A 181 -1.77 -5.12 7.57
N THR A 182 -2.88 -4.73 6.93
CA THR A 182 -2.82 -3.87 5.74
C THR A 182 -2.21 -2.51 6.06
N VAL A 183 -2.37 -2.03 7.29
CA VAL A 183 -1.81 -0.76 7.72
C VAL A 183 -0.35 -0.92 8.17
N TYR A 184 0.03 -2.11 8.65
CA TYR A 184 1.43 -2.46 8.92
C TYR A 184 2.31 -2.33 7.67
N VAL A 185 1.77 -2.60 6.47
CA VAL A 185 2.46 -2.34 5.20
C VAL A 185 2.93 -0.88 5.09
N ASN A 186 2.06 0.08 5.43
CA ASN A 186 2.43 1.49 5.41
C ASN A 186 3.49 1.84 6.47
N LEU A 187 3.48 1.14 7.61
CA LEU A 187 4.51 1.29 8.64
C LEU A 187 5.87 0.78 8.16
N CYS A 188 5.93 -0.35 7.45
CA CYS A 188 7.16 -0.84 6.82
C CYS A 188 7.73 0.18 5.83
N TRP A 189 6.87 0.81 5.03
CA TRP A 189 7.26 1.92 4.15
C TRP A 189 7.89 3.08 4.94
N ALA A 190 7.22 3.55 6.00
CA ALA A 190 7.72 4.65 6.83
C ALA A 190 9.08 4.32 7.46
N PHE A 191 9.26 3.10 7.97
CA PHE A 191 10.56 2.65 8.51
C PHE A 191 11.65 2.60 7.45
N GLY A 192 11.37 2.09 6.25
CA GLY A 192 12.34 2.06 5.15
C GLY A 192 12.81 3.46 4.77
N GLN A 193 11.88 4.39 4.64
CA GLN A 193 12.17 5.79 4.36
C GLN A 193 12.99 6.45 5.47
N LEU A 194 12.64 6.21 6.74
CA LEU A 194 13.36 6.74 7.90
C LEU A 194 14.82 6.26 7.93
N ILE A 195 15.04 4.96 7.69
CA ILE A 195 16.39 4.38 7.66
C ILE A 195 17.18 4.97 6.49
N SER A 196 16.57 5.12 5.32
CA SER A 196 17.18 5.75 4.15
C SER A 196 17.63 7.18 4.45
N ALA A 197 16.74 8.01 4.99
CA ALA A 197 17.08 9.37 5.38
C ALA A 197 18.18 9.42 6.45
N GLY A 198 18.16 8.52 7.44
CA GLY A 198 19.18 8.43 8.49
C GLY A 198 20.56 8.11 7.94
N VAL A 199 20.65 7.09 7.07
CA VAL A 199 21.88 6.72 6.37
C VAL A 199 22.38 7.89 5.53
N GLN A 200 21.51 8.53 4.74
CA GLN A 200 21.89 9.66 3.89
C GLN A 200 22.35 10.86 4.71
N SER A 201 21.72 11.14 5.85
CA SER A 201 22.16 12.20 6.76
C SER A 201 23.57 11.93 7.29
N ALA A 202 23.91 10.67 7.60
CA ALA A 202 25.25 10.30 8.07
C ALA A 202 26.33 10.47 6.99
N PHE A 203 26.00 10.19 5.72
CA PHE A 203 26.93 10.30 4.60
C PHE A 203 26.89 11.63 3.84
N SER A 204 25.99 12.54 4.20
CA SER A 204 25.81 13.86 3.55
C SER A 204 27.08 14.73 3.57
N GLY A 205 27.92 14.62 4.60
CA GLY A 205 29.17 15.37 4.73
C GLY A 205 30.36 14.77 3.97
N ASN A 206 30.22 13.58 3.39
CA ASN A 206 31.33 12.87 2.76
C ASN A 206 31.41 13.20 1.26
N THR A 207 32.56 13.70 0.82
CA THR A 207 32.82 14.08 -0.58
C THR A 207 33.37 12.93 -1.44
N THR A 208 33.71 11.79 -0.84
CA THR A 208 34.22 10.64 -1.58
C THR A 208 33.11 9.85 -2.28
N GLN A 209 33.48 9.04 -3.28
CA GLN A 209 32.57 8.14 -3.99
C GLN A 209 31.79 7.17 -3.10
N TRP A 210 32.28 6.92 -1.88
CA TRP A 210 31.60 6.06 -0.90
C TRP A 210 30.32 6.67 -0.35
N ALA A 211 30.14 7.98 -0.46
CA ALA A 211 28.96 8.68 0.02
C ALA A 211 27.66 8.26 -0.68
N TYR A 212 27.72 7.80 -1.94
CA TYR A 212 26.55 7.23 -2.63
C TYR A 212 26.62 5.70 -2.78
N ARG A 213 27.82 5.09 -2.77
CA ARG A 213 27.97 3.63 -2.87
C ARG A 213 27.58 2.90 -1.58
N ILE A 214 27.95 3.40 -0.41
CA ILE A 214 27.61 2.75 0.87
C ILE A 214 26.10 2.65 1.07
N PRO A 215 25.29 3.70 0.83
CA PRO A 215 23.84 3.58 0.91
C PRO A 215 23.25 2.53 -0.05
N PHE A 216 23.80 2.36 -1.26
CA PHE A 216 23.44 1.22 -2.11
C PHE A 216 23.85 -0.12 -1.49
N ALA A 217 25.04 -0.23 -0.90
CA ALA A 217 25.47 -1.48 -0.25
C ALA A 217 24.63 -1.86 0.97
N ILE A 218 24.11 -0.87 1.71
CA ILE A 218 23.21 -1.11 2.85
C ILE A 218 21.91 -1.80 2.40
N GLN A 219 21.51 -1.66 1.14
CA GLN A 219 20.36 -2.41 0.60
C GLN A 219 20.59 -3.93 0.71
N TRP A 220 21.82 -4.45 0.64
CA TRP A 220 22.10 -5.88 0.83
C TRP A 220 21.92 -6.39 2.28
N ALA A 221 21.88 -5.49 3.27
CA ALA A 221 21.70 -5.89 4.66
C ALA A 221 20.30 -6.47 4.94
N TRP A 222 19.31 -6.21 4.08
CA TRP A 222 17.92 -6.62 4.28
C TRP A 222 17.58 -7.97 3.65
N PRO A 223 17.87 -8.23 2.35
CA PRO A 223 17.47 -9.47 1.71
C PRO A 223 18.14 -10.70 2.33
N ILE A 224 19.38 -10.60 2.81
CA ILE A 224 20.14 -11.77 3.30
C ILE A 224 19.52 -12.37 4.58
N PRO A 225 19.27 -11.60 5.66
CA PRO A 225 18.57 -12.12 6.83
C PRO A 225 17.13 -12.55 6.51
N LEU A 226 16.43 -11.77 5.68
CA LEU A 226 15.06 -12.09 5.28
C LEU A 226 14.99 -13.40 4.50
N PHE A 227 15.95 -13.67 3.61
CA PHE A 227 16.02 -14.94 2.88
C PHE A 227 16.20 -16.12 3.85
N ALA A 228 17.10 -16.01 4.82
CA ALA A 228 17.32 -17.07 5.80
C ALA A 228 16.09 -17.35 6.66
N ILE A 229 15.39 -16.30 7.11
CA ILE A 229 14.18 -16.42 7.94
C ILE A 229 13.00 -16.94 7.11
N LEU A 230 12.76 -16.35 5.93
CA LEU A 230 11.64 -16.68 5.06
C LEU A 230 11.83 -18.01 4.34
N TRP A 231 13.06 -18.54 4.28
CA TRP A 231 13.28 -19.93 3.90
C TRP A 231 12.49 -20.87 4.81
N MET A 232 12.33 -20.54 6.10
CA MET A 232 11.55 -21.36 7.03
C MET A 232 10.05 -21.03 7.00
N ALA A 233 9.59 -20.03 6.25
CA ALA A 233 8.19 -19.64 6.23
C ALA A 233 7.29 -20.79 5.74
N PRO A 234 6.12 -21.01 6.37
CA PRO A 234 5.11 -21.89 5.82
C PRO A 234 4.57 -21.33 4.50
N GLU A 235 4.19 -22.22 3.59
CA GLU A 235 3.44 -21.83 2.39
C GLU A 235 1.99 -21.50 2.78
N SER A 236 1.31 -20.70 1.96
CA SER A 236 -0.10 -20.39 2.21
C SER A 236 -0.97 -21.66 2.18
N PRO A 237 -1.79 -21.92 3.21
CA PRO A 237 -2.75 -23.02 3.20
C PRO A 237 -3.74 -22.93 2.03
N TRP A 238 -4.15 -21.70 1.66
CA TRP A 238 -5.08 -21.45 0.56
C TRP A 238 -4.49 -21.87 -0.79
N TYR A 239 -3.19 -21.70 -1.00
CA TYR A 239 -2.51 -22.20 -2.19
C TYR A 239 -2.62 -23.73 -2.31
N HIS A 240 -2.40 -24.46 -1.21
CA HIS A 240 -2.52 -25.92 -1.22
C HIS A 240 -3.96 -26.40 -1.45
N VAL A 241 -4.97 -25.71 -0.89
CA VAL A 241 -6.38 -26.00 -1.17
C VAL A 241 -6.71 -25.74 -2.65
N ARG A 242 -6.27 -24.63 -3.22
CA ARG A 242 -6.48 -24.28 -4.63
C ARG A 242 -5.83 -25.27 -5.61
N THR A 243 -4.64 -25.78 -5.26
CA THR A 243 -3.91 -26.78 -6.04
C THR A 243 -4.36 -28.22 -5.80
N GLY A 244 -5.32 -28.45 -4.90
CA GLY A 244 -5.87 -29.80 -4.59
C GLY A 244 -5.03 -30.62 -3.62
N ASN A 245 -3.95 -30.07 -3.05
CA ASN A 245 -3.05 -30.75 -2.12
C ASN A 245 -3.54 -30.63 -0.67
N LEU A 246 -4.66 -31.28 -0.34
CA LEU A 246 -5.33 -31.15 0.96
C LEU A 246 -4.45 -31.59 2.16
N GLU A 247 -3.65 -32.63 2.00
CA GLU A 247 -2.73 -33.09 3.06
C GLU A 247 -1.69 -32.02 3.45
N MET A 248 -1.18 -31.29 2.45
CA MET A 248 -0.23 -30.19 2.70
C MET A 248 -0.95 -28.98 3.29
N ALA A 249 -2.19 -28.71 2.89
CA ALA A 249 -3.01 -27.69 3.52
C ALA A 249 -3.22 -28.00 5.02
N GLU A 250 -3.56 -29.23 5.39
CA GLU A 250 -3.67 -29.66 6.80
C GLU A 250 -2.36 -29.46 7.57
N LYS A 251 -1.22 -29.85 6.99
CA LYS A 251 0.10 -29.65 7.61
C LYS A 251 0.41 -28.16 7.81
N MET A 252 0.10 -27.31 6.85
CA MET A 252 0.34 -25.86 6.96
C MET A 252 -0.57 -25.21 8.00
N ILE A 253 -1.86 -25.53 8.03
CA ILE A 253 -2.79 -25.04 9.07
C ILE A 253 -2.34 -25.51 10.45
N THR A 254 -1.90 -26.76 10.59
CA THR A 254 -1.37 -27.29 11.85
C THR A 254 -0.14 -26.51 12.32
N ARG A 255 0.73 -26.11 11.39
CA ARG A 255 1.94 -25.33 11.67
C ARG A 255 1.63 -23.89 12.09
N LEU A 256 0.62 -23.29 11.46
CA LEU A 256 0.17 -21.90 11.73
C LEU A 256 -0.73 -21.80 12.97
N SER A 257 -1.47 -22.86 13.29
CA SER A 257 -2.39 -22.91 14.43
C SER A 257 -1.64 -23.00 15.77
N SER A 258 -2.24 -22.41 16.80
CA SER A 258 -1.82 -22.60 18.17
C SER A 258 -2.14 -24.02 18.65
N SER A 259 -1.41 -24.49 19.67
CA SER A 259 -1.53 -25.87 20.17
C SER A 259 -2.96 -26.27 20.53
N SER A 260 -3.77 -25.33 21.02
CA SER A 260 -5.17 -25.53 21.40
C SER A 260 -6.10 -25.77 20.22
N GLN A 261 -5.80 -25.24 19.03
CA GLN A 261 -6.68 -25.32 17.86
C GLN A 261 -6.33 -26.43 16.87
N ARG A 262 -5.28 -27.22 17.15
CA ARG A 262 -4.86 -28.30 16.23
C ARG A 262 -5.95 -29.35 15.98
N HIS A 263 -6.85 -29.59 16.93
CA HIS A 263 -7.98 -30.50 16.75
C HIS A 263 -9.00 -30.02 15.70
N LEU A 264 -9.10 -28.69 15.48
CA LEU A 264 -10.00 -28.08 14.50
C LEU A 264 -9.39 -28.00 13.09
N THR A 265 -8.16 -28.46 12.88
CA THR A 265 -7.45 -28.32 11.59
C THR A 265 -8.24 -28.89 10.42
N LYS A 266 -8.80 -30.10 10.58
CA LYS A 266 -9.59 -30.75 9.53
C LYS A 266 -10.87 -30.00 9.20
N GLN A 267 -11.57 -29.50 10.22
CA GLN A 267 -12.75 -28.65 10.03
C GLN A 267 -12.39 -27.36 9.29
N LYS A 268 -11.26 -26.71 9.64
CA LYS A 268 -10.79 -25.51 8.93
C LYS A 268 -10.45 -25.80 7.46
N VAL A 269 -9.79 -26.92 7.14
CA VAL A 269 -9.53 -27.31 5.74
C VAL A 269 -10.84 -27.56 5.00
N ALA A 270 -11.79 -28.28 5.61
CA ALA A 270 -13.10 -28.53 4.99
C ALA A 270 -13.86 -27.22 4.69
N MET A 271 -13.84 -26.27 5.62
CA MET A 271 -14.39 -24.93 5.39
C MET A 271 -13.67 -24.21 4.24
N MET A 272 -12.33 -24.24 4.19
CA MET A 272 -11.57 -23.63 3.09
C MET A 272 -11.86 -24.29 1.73
N VAL A 273 -12.05 -25.61 1.66
CA VAL A 273 -12.43 -26.32 0.44
C VAL A 273 -13.80 -25.85 -0.05
N ARG A 274 -14.79 -25.82 0.85
CA ARG A 274 -16.14 -25.31 0.53
C ARG A 274 -16.10 -23.86 0.07
N THR A 275 -15.34 -23.00 0.74
CA THR A 275 -15.18 -21.61 0.34
C THR A 275 -14.51 -21.51 -1.03
N ASN A 276 -13.48 -22.31 -1.31
CA ASN A 276 -12.79 -22.32 -2.60
C ASN A 276 -13.69 -22.84 -3.75
N GLU A 277 -14.58 -23.80 -3.50
CA GLU A 277 -15.57 -24.26 -4.48
C GLU A 277 -16.64 -23.20 -4.76
N LEU A 278 -17.11 -22.51 -3.72
CA LEU A 278 -17.97 -21.34 -3.86
C LEU A 278 -17.27 -20.22 -4.64
N GLU A 279 -16.01 -19.91 -4.31
CA GLU A 279 -15.19 -18.93 -5.05
C GLU A 279 -15.03 -19.34 -6.51
N LYS A 280 -14.70 -20.60 -6.82
CA LYS A 280 -14.56 -21.09 -8.21
C LYS A 280 -15.86 -20.97 -9.00
N SER A 281 -17.00 -21.35 -8.42
CA SER A 281 -18.30 -21.22 -9.10
C SER A 281 -18.69 -19.75 -9.34
N LEU A 282 -18.28 -18.85 -8.45
CA LEU A 282 -18.41 -17.39 -8.66
C LEU A 282 -17.38 -16.84 -9.65
N GLU A 283 -16.17 -17.41 -9.72
CA GLU A 283 -15.04 -16.97 -10.55
C GLU A 283 -15.10 -17.46 -12.00
N GLU A 284 -15.80 -18.56 -12.30
CA GLU A 284 -15.91 -19.16 -13.66
C GLU A 284 -16.38 -18.18 -14.73
N ASN A 285 -16.94 -17.03 -14.35
CA ASN A 285 -17.35 -15.96 -15.25
C ASN A 285 -16.57 -14.64 -15.05
N THR A 286 -15.46 -14.59 -14.32
CA THR A 286 -14.84 -13.32 -13.89
C THR A 286 -13.66 -12.84 -14.76
N SER A 287 -13.85 -11.70 -15.43
CA SER A 287 -12.80 -11.02 -16.23
C SER A 287 -12.47 -9.65 -15.65
N TYR A 288 -11.28 -9.11 -15.92
CA TYR A 288 -10.92 -7.72 -15.60
C TYR A 288 -11.93 -6.71 -16.16
N ILE A 289 -12.58 -7.03 -17.28
CA ILE A 289 -13.63 -6.20 -17.88
C ILE A 289 -14.85 -6.07 -16.95
N GLN A 290 -15.12 -7.07 -16.10
CA GLN A 290 -16.23 -7.02 -15.14
C GLN A 290 -15.98 -6.04 -14.00
N CYS A 291 -14.71 -5.75 -13.65
CA CYS A 291 -14.39 -4.68 -12.69
C CYS A 291 -14.88 -3.31 -13.17
N PHE A 292 -15.17 -3.14 -14.46
CA PHE A 292 -15.67 -1.90 -15.04
C PHE A 292 -17.17 -1.93 -15.37
N LYS A 293 -17.89 -3.00 -15.01
CA LYS A 293 -19.33 -3.16 -15.29
C LYS A 293 -20.17 -3.17 -14.01
N GLY A 294 -21.39 -2.64 -14.10
CA GLY A 294 -22.40 -2.70 -13.04
C GLY A 294 -21.95 -2.11 -11.71
N ILE A 295 -22.28 -2.80 -10.62
CA ILE A 295 -22.00 -2.42 -9.22
C ILE A 295 -20.49 -2.40 -8.93
N ASP A 296 -19.75 -3.34 -9.50
CA ASP A 296 -18.30 -3.47 -9.32
C ASP A 296 -17.54 -2.26 -9.89
N ARG A 297 -18.06 -1.58 -10.92
CA ARG A 297 -17.48 -0.33 -11.46
C ARG A 297 -17.30 0.72 -10.37
N ARG A 298 -18.30 0.91 -9.51
CA ARG A 298 -18.24 1.90 -8.42
C ARG A 298 -17.22 1.48 -7.35
N ARG A 299 -17.14 0.19 -7.02
CA ARG A 299 -16.17 -0.34 -6.05
C ARG A 299 -14.74 -0.18 -6.55
N THR A 300 -14.49 -0.55 -7.81
CA THR A 300 -13.19 -0.43 -8.46
C THR A 300 -12.79 1.04 -8.66
N GLU A 301 -13.72 1.93 -9.04
CA GLU A 301 -13.48 3.38 -9.10
C GLU A 301 -12.99 3.90 -7.74
N ILE A 302 -13.71 3.58 -6.65
CA ILE A 302 -13.35 4.03 -5.31
C ILE A 302 -11.96 3.53 -4.92
N ALA A 303 -11.67 2.24 -5.15
CA ALA A 303 -10.37 1.67 -4.83
C ALA A 303 -9.24 2.36 -5.60
N CYS A 304 -9.41 2.60 -6.91
CA CYS A 304 -8.42 3.25 -7.76
C CYS A 304 -8.20 4.72 -7.35
N MET A 305 -9.27 5.46 -7.08
CA MET A 305 -9.20 6.87 -6.71
C MET A 305 -8.55 7.09 -5.33
N VAL A 306 -8.84 6.22 -4.36
CA VAL A 306 -8.24 6.28 -3.02
C VAL A 306 -6.73 6.05 -3.06
N PHE A 307 -6.25 5.20 -3.96
CA PHE A 307 -4.82 5.02 -4.18
C PHE A 307 -4.21 6.14 -5.02
N ALA A 308 -4.88 6.63 -6.07
CA ALA A 308 -4.43 7.75 -6.89
C ALA A 308 -4.32 9.07 -6.10
N ALA A 309 -5.15 9.25 -5.08
CA ALA A 309 -5.10 10.42 -4.21
C ALA A 309 -3.77 10.56 -3.48
N GLN A 310 -3.06 9.47 -3.15
CA GLN A 310 -1.80 9.52 -2.41
C GLN A 310 -0.70 10.32 -3.14
N PRO A 311 -0.31 9.99 -4.38
CA PRO A 311 0.65 10.80 -5.14
C PRO A 311 0.14 12.22 -5.40
N ILE A 312 -1.14 12.38 -5.72
CA ILE A 312 -1.71 13.65 -6.18
C ILE A 312 -1.98 14.63 -5.02
N CYS A 313 -2.11 14.16 -3.78
CA CYS A 313 -2.27 15.04 -2.61
C CYS A 313 -0.95 15.66 -2.11
N GLY A 314 0.13 15.59 -2.91
CA GLY A 314 1.42 16.20 -2.59
C GLY A 314 2.42 15.28 -1.90
N SER A 315 2.22 13.95 -1.89
CA SER A 315 3.19 13.02 -1.27
C SER A 315 4.53 12.98 -1.98
N VAL A 316 4.63 13.35 -3.25
CA VAL A 316 5.94 13.50 -3.90
C VAL A 316 6.70 14.69 -3.32
N MET A 317 6.01 15.79 -3.00
CA MET A 317 6.60 16.97 -2.37
C MET A 317 7.00 16.69 -0.91
N GLY A 318 6.15 15.99 -0.15
CA GLY A 318 6.44 15.62 1.24
C GLY A 318 7.37 14.42 1.40
N GLY A 319 7.45 13.53 0.40
CA GLY A 319 8.29 12.34 0.35
C GLY A 319 9.73 12.62 -0.08
N THR A 320 9.98 13.79 -0.68
CA THR A 320 11.33 14.30 -0.95
C THR A 320 11.63 15.56 -0.12
N PRO A 321 11.49 15.51 1.22
CA PRO A 321 11.53 16.71 2.05
C PRO A 321 12.92 17.37 1.99
N THR A 322 14.00 16.59 1.90
CA THR A 322 15.36 17.13 1.78
C THR A 322 15.55 17.98 0.54
N TYR A 323 15.14 17.51 -0.64
CA TYR A 323 15.28 18.27 -1.88
C TYR A 323 14.46 19.57 -1.81
N PHE A 324 13.22 19.48 -1.33
CA PHE A 324 12.38 20.66 -1.11
C PHE A 324 13.02 21.66 -0.14
N PHE A 325 13.54 21.22 1.01
CA PHE A 325 14.17 22.11 2.00
C PHE A 325 15.40 22.80 1.44
N VAL A 326 16.22 22.09 0.66
CA VAL A 326 17.39 22.66 -0.01
C VAL A 326 16.96 23.71 -1.05
N GLN A 327 15.94 23.42 -1.86
CA GLN A 327 15.41 24.38 -2.83
C GLN A 327 14.71 25.58 -2.17
N ALA A 328 14.13 25.38 -0.99
CA ALA A 328 13.63 26.44 -0.14
C ALA A 328 14.76 27.25 0.52
N GLY A 329 16.04 26.94 0.31
CA GLY A 329 17.17 27.71 0.84
C GLY A 329 17.59 27.33 2.27
N VAL A 330 17.13 26.19 2.79
CA VAL A 330 17.62 25.64 4.07
C VAL A 330 18.97 24.95 3.84
N PRO A 331 19.99 25.18 4.69
CA PRO A 331 21.29 24.53 4.55
C PRO A 331 21.19 23.01 4.50
N ASN A 332 21.95 22.37 3.59
CA ASN A 332 21.94 20.92 3.36
C ASN A 332 21.98 20.09 4.66
N SER A 333 22.90 20.41 5.58
CA SER A 333 23.06 19.66 6.84
C SER A 333 21.83 19.70 7.75
N ILE A 334 21.09 20.82 7.73
CA ILE A 334 19.85 20.99 8.48
C ILE A 334 18.71 20.28 7.75
N SER A 335 18.64 20.40 6.43
CA SER A 335 17.63 19.74 5.58
C SER A 335 17.62 18.21 5.73
N PHE A 336 18.80 17.57 5.79
CA PHE A 336 18.88 16.13 6.06
C PHE A 336 18.41 15.77 7.47
N LYS A 337 18.81 16.53 8.50
CA LYS A 337 18.36 16.30 9.89
C LYS A 337 16.85 16.51 10.06
N MET A 338 16.29 17.54 9.43
CA MET A 338 14.85 17.81 9.42
C MET A 338 14.08 16.69 8.72
N SER A 339 14.61 16.14 7.62
CA SER A 339 14.03 14.98 6.95
C SER A 339 13.97 13.75 7.85
N VAL A 340 15.06 13.45 8.57
CA VAL A 340 15.09 12.33 9.53
C VAL A 340 14.07 12.54 10.64
N GLY A 341 14.01 13.76 11.22
CA GLY A 341 13.00 14.10 12.23
C GLY A 341 11.58 13.97 11.71
N GLY A 342 11.32 14.43 10.48
CA GLY A 342 10.03 14.32 9.79
C GLY A 342 9.57 12.88 9.60
N LEU A 343 10.46 12.03 9.09
CA LEU A 343 10.16 10.61 8.87
C LEU A 343 10.04 9.84 10.20
N GLY A 344 10.73 10.29 11.25
CA GLY A 344 10.54 9.79 12.61
C GLY A 344 9.13 10.10 13.12
N MET A 345 8.69 11.36 12.98
CA MET A 345 7.32 11.77 13.28
C MET A 345 6.29 11.01 12.43
N ALA A 346 6.57 10.79 11.15
CA ALA A 346 5.71 10.00 10.24
C ALA A 346 5.49 8.56 10.74
N SER A 347 6.56 7.92 11.25
CA SER A 347 6.48 6.58 11.83
C SER A 347 5.57 6.54 13.05
N VAL A 348 5.68 7.56 13.93
CA VAL A 348 4.79 7.72 15.10
C VAL A 348 3.36 8.03 14.66
N GLY A 349 3.17 8.89 13.65
CA GLY A 349 1.87 9.22 13.07
C GLY A 349 1.13 7.98 12.54
N THR A 350 1.87 7.04 11.95
CA THR A 350 1.30 5.77 11.47
C THR A 350 0.77 4.92 12.63
N LEU A 351 1.49 4.86 13.76
CA LEU A 351 1.02 4.15 14.96
C LEU A 351 -0.22 4.83 15.57
N ILE A 352 -0.24 6.16 15.58
CA ILE A 352 -1.40 6.95 16.02
C ILE A 352 -2.60 6.67 15.11
N SER A 353 -2.38 6.51 13.80
CA SER A 353 -3.44 6.14 12.83
C SER A 353 -4.19 4.86 13.21
N TRP A 354 -3.48 3.85 13.75
CA TRP A 354 -4.13 2.61 14.21
C TRP A 354 -5.17 2.85 15.29
N ILE A 355 -4.86 3.76 16.20
CA ILE A 355 -5.76 4.16 17.28
C ILE A 355 -6.91 4.99 16.69
N LEU A 356 -6.64 5.97 15.83
CA LEU A 356 -7.72 6.80 15.26
C LEU A 356 -8.71 5.98 14.43
N MET A 357 -8.24 4.99 13.66
CA MET A 357 -9.11 4.16 12.81
C MET A 357 -10.17 3.38 13.61
N SER A 358 -9.85 2.95 14.84
CA SER A 358 -10.83 2.26 15.69
C SER A 358 -11.91 3.22 16.22
N TYR A 359 -11.58 4.49 16.47
CA TYR A 359 -12.53 5.47 17.04
C TYR A 359 -13.31 6.28 16.00
N ILE A 360 -12.67 6.88 15.00
CA ILE A 360 -13.25 7.99 14.21
C ILE A 360 -13.93 7.51 12.89
N GLY A 361 -13.60 6.31 12.40
CA GLY A 361 -14.12 5.76 11.14
C GLY A 361 -13.32 6.17 9.91
N ARG A 362 -13.42 5.37 8.83
CA ARG A 362 -12.48 5.44 7.69
C ARG A 362 -12.74 6.68 6.84
N ARG A 363 -14.01 6.95 6.53
CA ARG A 363 -14.39 8.07 5.67
C ARG A 363 -14.07 9.41 6.33
N LYS A 364 -14.43 9.58 7.60
CA LYS A 364 -14.19 10.83 8.33
C LYS A 364 -12.70 11.13 8.38
N LEU A 365 -11.88 10.16 8.78
CA LEU A 365 -10.44 10.35 8.83
C LEU A 365 -9.82 10.69 7.47
N TYR A 366 -10.28 10.05 6.39
CA TYR A 366 -9.77 10.33 5.06
C TYR A 366 -10.16 11.74 4.57
N LEU A 367 -11.38 12.20 4.87
CA LEU A 367 -11.83 13.57 4.58
C LEU A 367 -11.05 14.63 5.37
N TRP A 368 -10.94 14.46 6.69
CA TRP A 368 -10.14 15.34 7.55
C TRP A 368 -8.67 15.33 7.17
N GLY A 369 -8.17 14.16 6.73
CA GLY A 369 -6.85 13.99 6.14
C GLY A 369 -6.65 14.90 4.94
N LEU A 370 -7.40 14.68 3.85
CA LEU A 370 -7.26 15.45 2.61
C LEU A 370 -7.50 16.95 2.80
N GLY A 371 -8.48 17.35 3.63
CA GLY A 371 -8.75 18.75 3.93
C GLY A 371 -7.59 19.42 4.69
N GLY A 372 -7.01 18.73 5.68
CA GLY A 372 -5.82 19.21 6.40
C GLY A 372 -4.59 19.31 5.50
N LEU A 373 -4.34 18.29 4.65
CA LEU A 373 -3.23 18.32 3.69
C LEU A 373 -3.37 19.49 2.71
N ALA A 374 -4.56 19.69 2.13
CA ALA A 374 -4.81 20.81 1.21
C ALA A 374 -4.55 22.16 1.90
N THR A 375 -5.06 22.33 3.13
CA THR A 375 -4.88 23.56 3.91
C THR A 375 -3.40 23.85 4.15
N ILE A 376 -2.62 22.85 4.59
CA ILE A 376 -1.19 23.00 4.83
C ILE A 376 -0.44 23.35 3.54
N LEU A 377 -0.77 22.71 2.42
CA LEU A 377 -0.13 22.98 1.13
C LEU A 377 -0.43 24.39 0.61
N PHE A 378 -1.65 24.89 0.81
CA PHE A 378 -1.98 26.29 0.51
C PHE A 378 -1.20 27.25 1.40
N ILE A 379 -1.07 26.96 2.71
CA ILE A 379 -0.25 27.78 3.62
C ILE A 379 1.21 27.84 3.15
N VAL A 380 1.81 26.71 2.76
CA VAL A 380 3.17 26.68 2.19
C VAL A 380 3.27 27.56 0.94
N GLY A 381 2.27 27.47 0.04
CA GLY A 381 2.19 28.31 -1.15
C GLY A 381 2.13 29.81 -0.81
N PHE A 382 1.28 30.20 0.15
CA PHE A 382 1.17 31.60 0.59
C PHE A 382 2.45 32.12 1.27
N ILE A 383 3.10 31.31 2.11
CA ILE A 383 4.39 31.67 2.72
C ILE A 383 5.45 31.87 1.63
N SER A 384 5.48 31.01 0.62
CA SER A 384 6.43 31.14 -0.49
C SER A 384 6.21 32.43 -1.30
N VAL A 385 4.99 32.95 -1.38
CA VAL A 385 4.69 34.21 -2.07
C VAL A 385 5.02 35.42 -1.20
N GLY A 386 4.70 35.37 0.09
CA GLY A 386 4.85 36.52 1.00
C GLY A 386 6.22 36.67 1.65
N ALA A 387 6.97 35.57 1.82
CA ALA A 387 8.19 35.54 2.63
C ALA A 387 9.26 34.57 2.11
N GLY A 388 9.19 34.14 0.83
CA GLY A 388 10.05 33.11 0.24
C GLY A 388 11.56 33.44 0.18
N ASP A 389 11.93 34.72 0.27
CA ASP A 389 13.33 35.15 0.30
C ASP A 389 13.88 35.36 1.72
N SER A 390 13.02 35.25 2.73
CA SER A 390 13.43 35.42 4.13
C SER A 390 13.84 34.08 4.76
N SER A 391 14.88 34.11 5.59
CA SER A 391 15.29 32.92 6.36
C SER A 391 14.14 32.37 7.21
N GLY A 392 13.34 33.24 7.81
CA GLY A 392 12.14 32.86 8.58
C GLY A 392 11.07 32.15 7.72
N GLY A 393 10.82 32.62 6.51
CA GLY A 393 9.89 32.00 5.57
C GLY A 393 10.34 30.62 5.11
N ASN A 394 11.65 30.41 4.93
CA ASN A 394 12.22 29.13 4.52
C ASN A 394 12.07 28.06 5.62
N TYR A 395 12.37 28.43 6.87
CA TYR A 395 12.13 27.54 8.02
C TYR A 395 10.64 27.30 8.27
N ALA A 396 9.78 28.30 8.04
CA ALA A 396 8.33 28.13 8.16
C ALA A 396 7.77 27.15 7.12
N GLN A 397 8.19 27.25 5.85
CA GLN A 397 7.82 26.28 4.81
C GLN A 397 8.29 24.87 5.19
N ALA A 398 9.53 24.73 5.68
CA ALA A 398 10.06 23.45 6.09
C ALA A 398 9.27 22.84 7.27
N ALA A 399 8.95 23.64 8.29
CA ALA A 399 8.14 23.20 9.42
C ALA A 399 6.72 22.77 9.00
N MET A 400 6.07 23.54 8.13
CA MET A 400 4.74 23.18 7.61
C MET A 400 4.78 21.88 6.81
N MET A 401 5.85 21.60 6.07
CA MET A 401 6.02 20.33 5.37
C MET A 401 6.25 19.15 6.32
N LEU A 402 6.92 19.36 7.46
CA LEU A 402 7.02 18.33 8.50
C LEU A 402 5.66 18.03 9.13
N ILE A 403 4.83 19.06 9.37
CA ILE A 403 3.45 18.89 9.86
C ILE A 403 2.60 18.18 8.80
N TRP A 404 2.75 18.55 7.52
CA TRP A 404 2.11 17.86 6.40
C TRP A 404 2.42 16.37 6.40
N LEU A 405 3.70 16.02 6.56
CA LEU A 405 4.17 14.64 6.58
C LEU A 405 3.55 13.87 7.75
N PHE A 406 3.58 14.45 8.96
CA PHE A 406 2.94 13.85 10.14
C PHE A 406 1.43 13.63 9.92
N TRP A 407 0.73 14.64 9.39
CA TRP A 407 -0.71 14.56 9.13
C TRP A 407 -1.05 13.50 8.07
N TYR A 408 -0.24 13.40 7.02
CA TYR A 408 -0.39 12.41 5.94
C TYR A 408 -0.29 10.98 6.48
N TYR A 409 0.76 10.69 7.26
CA TYR A 409 0.97 9.38 7.86
C TYR A 409 0.01 9.06 9.01
N MET A 410 -0.65 10.06 9.59
CA MET A 410 -1.73 9.84 10.55
C MET A 410 -3.07 9.53 9.88
N THR A 411 -3.28 9.99 8.65
CA THR A 411 -4.59 9.96 7.97
C THR A 411 -4.55 9.23 6.63
N VAL A 412 -4.24 9.91 5.53
CA VAL A 412 -4.41 9.43 4.15
C VAL A 412 -3.54 8.22 3.84
N GLY A 413 -2.28 8.22 4.28
CA GLY A 413 -1.30 7.18 3.98
C GLY A 413 -1.75 5.78 4.42
N PRO A 414 -1.99 5.56 5.72
CA PRO A 414 -2.36 4.24 6.24
C PRO A 414 -3.81 3.83 5.91
N ILE A 415 -4.74 4.78 5.87
CA ILE A 415 -6.18 4.49 5.72
C ILE A 415 -6.54 4.01 4.31
N CYS A 416 -5.79 4.42 3.28
CA CYS A 416 -6.06 3.99 1.91
C CYS A 416 -5.97 2.45 1.77
N TYR A 417 -5.04 1.81 2.48
CA TYR A 417 -4.84 0.36 2.46
C TYR A 417 -6.03 -0.37 3.06
N ALA A 418 -6.58 0.17 4.16
CA ALA A 418 -7.79 -0.36 4.79
C ALA A 418 -9.01 -0.20 3.86
N ILE A 419 -9.24 0.99 3.30
CA ILE A 419 -10.38 1.26 2.41
C ILE A 419 -10.37 0.34 1.19
N VAL A 420 -9.22 0.17 0.53
CA VAL A 420 -9.13 -0.67 -0.67
C VAL A 420 -9.38 -2.14 -0.35
N GLY A 421 -8.94 -2.60 0.83
CA GLY A 421 -9.25 -3.94 1.33
C GLY A 421 -10.72 -4.15 1.72
N GLU A 422 -11.42 -3.10 2.14
CA GLU A 422 -12.81 -3.14 2.59
C GLU A 422 -13.83 -2.93 1.45
N VAL A 423 -13.54 -2.07 0.48
CA VAL A 423 -14.47 -1.73 -0.63
C VAL A 423 -14.48 -2.76 -1.76
N SER A 424 -13.44 -3.58 -1.86
CA SER A 424 -13.31 -4.56 -2.93
C SER A 424 -14.22 -5.78 -2.70
N SER A 425 -15.03 -6.10 -3.73
CA SER A 425 -15.94 -7.25 -3.70
C SER A 425 -15.16 -8.54 -3.48
N THR A 426 -15.71 -9.46 -2.69
CA THR A 426 -15.09 -10.76 -2.40
C THR A 426 -14.68 -11.49 -3.68
N ARG A 427 -15.57 -11.50 -4.68
CA ARG A 427 -15.36 -12.11 -6.00
C ARG A 427 -14.26 -11.46 -6.86
N LEU A 428 -14.12 -10.14 -6.84
CA LEU A 428 -13.15 -9.41 -7.70
C LEU A 428 -12.04 -8.74 -6.89
N ARG A 429 -11.79 -9.18 -5.64
CA ARG A 429 -10.88 -8.53 -4.71
C ARG A 429 -9.48 -8.42 -5.25
N SER A 430 -8.87 -9.55 -5.62
CA SER A 430 -7.50 -9.59 -6.14
C SER A 430 -7.33 -8.70 -7.38
N LYS A 431 -8.28 -8.77 -8.32
CA LYS A 431 -8.28 -7.97 -9.56
C LYS A 431 -8.43 -6.47 -9.29
N SER A 432 -9.35 -6.09 -8.38
CA SER A 432 -9.59 -4.68 -8.01
C SER A 432 -8.43 -4.06 -7.25
N VAL A 433 -7.83 -4.80 -6.31
CA VAL A 433 -6.65 -4.34 -5.55
C VAL A 433 -5.45 -4.17 -6.49
N CYS A 434 -5.25 -5.11 -7.42
CA CYS A 434 -4.20 -5.01 -8.43
C CYS A 434 -4.38 -3.77 -9.31
N LEU A 435 -5.58 -3.55 -9.86
CA LEU A 435 -5.88 -2.37 -10.68
C LEU A 435 -5.72 -1.06 -9.91
N ALA A 436 -6.13 -1.04 -8.63
CA ALA A 436 -5.97 0.12 -7.78
C ALA A 436 -4.49 0.42 -7.48
N ARG A 437 -3.66 -0.61 -7.31
CA ARG A 437 -2.20 -0.48 -7.16
C ARG A 437 -1.53 0.00 -8.45
N ILE A 438 -1.96 -0.49 -9.61
CA ILE A 438 -1.46 0.00 -10.91
C ILE A 438 -1.82 1.48 -11.08
N THR A 439 -3.03 1.88 -10.70
CA THR A 439 -3.46 3.29 -10.73
C THR A 439 -2.57 4.16 -9.82
N TYR A 440 -2.19 3.67 -8.63
CA TYR A 440 -1.21 4.33 -7.78
C TYR A 440 0.12 4.57 -8.51
N TYR A 441 0.70 3.53 -9.13
CA TYR A 441 1.99 3.66 -9.83
C TYR A 441 1.89 4.56 -11.08
N ILE A 442 0.79 4.52 -11.84
CA ILE A 442 0.57 5.43 -12.97
C ILE A 442 0.49 6.87 -12.47
N ALA A 443 -0.30 7.13 -11.42
CA ALA A 443 -0.40 8.45 -10.83
C ALA A 443 0.97 8.90 -10.29
N GLN A 444 1.74 7.99 -9.70
CA GLN A 444 3.09 8.26 -9.22
C GLN A 444 4.08 8.60 -10.35
N ILE A 445 4.01 7.92 -11.50
CA ILE A 445 4.82 8.27 -12.69
C ILE A 445 4.51 9.70 -13.13
N VAL A 446 3.22 10.06 -13.22
CA VAL A 446 2.80 11.41 -13.60
C VAL A 446 3.33 12.45 -12.60
N THR A 447 3.15 12.21 -11.30
CA THR A 447 3.60 13.16 -10.28
C THR A 447 5.13 13.24 -10.16
N ASN A 448 5.83 12.15 -10.43
CA ASN A 448 7.30 12.09 -10.50
C ASN A 448 7.87 12.85 -11.70
N VAL A 449 7.11 13.02 -12.80
CA VAL A 449 7.53 13.89 -13.91
C VAL A 449 7.29 15.36 -13.57
N ILE A 450 6.13 15.65 -12.96
CA ILE A 450 5.69 17.01 -12.67
C ILE A 450 6.51 17.65 -11.53
N ASN A 451 6.72 16.94 -10.42
CA ASN A 451 7.29 17.51 -9.21
C ASN A 451 8.73 18.01 -9.38
N PRO A 452 9.68 17.24 -9.96
CA PRO A 452 11.04 17.70 -10.17
C PRO A 452 11.08 18.86 -11.17
N TYR A 453 10.25 18.84 -12.22
CA TYR A 453 10.15 19.95 -13.17
C TYR A 453 9.73 21.25 -12.49
N MET A 454 8.76 21.18 -11.57
CA MET A 454 8.30 22.35 -10.82
C MET A 454 9.34 22.86 -9.82
N LEU A 455 10.08 21.98 -9.16
CA LEU A 455 11.05 22.35 -8.13
C LEU A 455 12.44 22.71 -8.68
N ASN A 456 12.79 22.24 -9.88
CA ASN A 456 14.12 22.45 -10.44
C ASN A 456 14.33 23.93 -10.83
N PRO A 457 15.40 24.59 -10.34
CA PRO A 457 15.73 25.98 -10.66
C PRO A 457 15.94 26.28 -12.15
N THR A 458 16.27 25.27 -12.96
CA THR A 458 16.50 25.41 -14.40
C THR A 458 15.24 25.30 -15.25
N ALA A 459 14.13 24.85 -14.67
CA ALA A 459 12.88 24.62 -15.35
C ALA A 459 11.78 25.53 -14.78
N GLY A 460 10.97 25.01 -13.86
CA GLY A 460 9.87 25.76 -13.26
C GLY A 460 10.33 26.81 -12.25
N ASP A 461 11.28 26.48 -11.37
CA ASP A 461 11.64 27.27 -10.17
C ASP A 461 10.42 27.74 -9.36
N TRP A 462 9.42 26.88 -9.19
CA TRP A 462 8.22 27.22 -8.42
C TRP A 462 8.49 27.18 -6.91
N LYS A 463 9.60 26.58 -6.46
CA LYS A 463 9.98 26.44 -5.04
C LYS A 463 8.76 26.07 -4.18
N GLY A 464 8.42 26.86 -3.16
CA GLY A 464 7.24 26.65 -2.32
C GLY A 464 5.89 26.93 -2.98
N LYS A 465 5.83 27.62 -4.12
CA LYS A 465 4.57 27.84 -4.88
C LYS A 465 4.00 26.53 -5.44
N THR A 466 4.80 25.47 -5.50
CA THR A 466 4.34 24.10 -5.76
C THR A 466 3.22 23.65 -4.83
N GLY A 467 3.16 24.20 -3.61
CA GLY A 467 2.07 23.99 -2.66
C GLY A 467 0.68 24.34 -3.22
N PHE A 468 0.55 25.32 -4.13
CA PHE A 468 -0.75 25.63 -4.75
C PHE A 468 -1.24 24.52 -5.70
N PHE A 469 -0.33 23.94 -6.49
CA PHE A 469 -0.67 22.88 -7.42
C PHE A 469 -1.09 21.62 -6.68
N TRP A 470 -0.28 21.18 -5.71
CA TRP A 470 -0.58 19.99 -4.91
C TRP A 470 -1.76 20.22 -3.95
N GLY A 471 -1.92 21.44 -3.43
CA GLY A 471 -3.08 21.83 -2.63
C GLY A 471 -4.37 21.76 -3.45
N GLY A 472 -4.35 22.23 -4.70
CA GLY A 472 -5.46 22.09 -5.64
C GLY A 472 -5.78 20.62 -5.95
N GLY A 473 -4.77 19.79 -6.18
CA GLY A 473 -4.93 18.34 -6.34
C GLY A 473 -5.59 17.69 -5.12
N ALA A 474 -5.11 18.00 -3.91
CA ALA A 474 -5.69 17.53 -2.66
C ALA A 474 -7.15 18.00 -2.48
N SER A 475 -7.49 19.23 -2.88
CA SER A 475 -8.87 19.75 -2.85
C SER A 475 -9.81 19.01 -3.80
N ILE A 476 -9.36 18.65 -5.00
CA ILE A 476 -10.17 17.86 -5.94
C ILE A 476 -10.49 16.49 -5.33
N PHE A 477 -9.48 15.82 -4.76
CA PHE A 477 -9.71 14.54 -4.08
C PHE A 477 -10.55 14.69 -2.82
N PHE A 478 -10.45 15.81 -2.09
CA PHE A 478 -11.32 16.12 -0.95
C PHE A 478 -12.79 16.20 -1.39
N ILE A 479 -13.07 16.94 -2.47
CA ILE A 479 -14.41 17.05 -3.05
C ILE A 479 -14.89 15.66 -3.50
N TRP A 480 -14.08 14.92 -4.27
CA TRP A 480 -14.46 13.58 -4.73
C TRP A 480 -14.77 12.65 -3.55
N THR A 481 -13.92 12.64 -2.51
CA THR A 481 -14.12 11.85 -1.29
C THR A 481 -15.42 12.21 -0.60
N PHE A 482 -15.77 13.50 -0.57
CA PHE A 482 -16.99 13.96 0.08
C PHE A 482 -18.27 13.44 -0.60
N PHE A 483 -18.25 13.28 -1.92
CA PHE A 483 -19.40 12.77 -2.69
C PHE A 483 -19.41 11.24 -2.85
N ARG A 484 -18.25 10.61 -3.06
CA ARG A 484 -18.16 9.22 -3.55
C ARG A 484 -17.67 8.19 -2.53
N LEU A 485 -16.92 8.58 -1.50
CA LEU A 485 -16.36 7.63 -0.53
C LEU A 485 -17.41 7.21 0.54
N PRO A 486 -17.81 5.92 0.62
CA PRO A 486 -18.69 5.43 1.67
C PRO A 486 -17.96 5.23 3.01
N GLU A 487 -18.72 5.11 4.10
CA GLU A 487 -18.18 4.70 5.40
C GLU A 487 -18.26 3.17 5.52
N THR A 488 -17.13 2.54 5.79
CA THR A 488 -16.97 1.08 5.87
C THR A 488 -16.77 0.58 7.30
N LYS A 489 -16.64 1.47 8.29
CA LYS A 489 -16.44 1.11 9.70
C LYS A 489 -17.56 0.20 10.21
N GLY A 490 -17.17 -0.95 10.78
CA GLY A 490 -18.07 -1.84 11.52
C GLY A 490 -19.08 -2.56 10.62
N ARG A 491 -18.74 -2.77 9.35
CA ARG A 491 -19.56 -3.49 8.38
C ARG A 491 -18.89 -4.78 7.94
N THR A 492 -19.69 -5.83 7.77
CA THR A 492 -19.20 -7.09 7.21
C THR A 492 -19.03 -6.96 5.69
N TYR A 493 -18.26 -7.86 5.09
CA TYR A 493 -18.14 -7.89 3.62
C TYR A 493 -19.48 -8.16 2.93
N GLU A 494 -20.32 -8.99 3.53
CA GLU A 494 -21.65 -9.31 3.01
C GLU A 494 -22.59 -8.11 3.09
N GLU A 495 -22.60 -7.38 4.21
CA GLU A 495 -23.35 -6.13 4.34
C GLU A 495 -22.90 -5.10 3.32
N LEU A 496 -21.60 -4.90 3.15
CA LEU A 496 -21.05 -4.01 2.14
C LEU A 496 -21.49 -4.46 0.74
N ASP A 497 -21.46 -5.76 0.48
CA ASP A 497 -21.84 -6.30 -0.81
C ASP A 497 -23.31 -6.01 -1.16
N ILE A 498 -24.22 -6.16 -0.18
CA ILE A 498 -25.64 -5.81 -0.30
C ILE A 498 -25.83 -4.29 -0.48
N MET A 499 -25.19 -3.47 0.35
CA MET A 499 -25.32 -2.00 0.29
C MET A 499 -24.87 -1.39 -1.03
N PHE A 500 -23.82 -1.97 -1.63
CA PHE A 500 -23.38 -1.57 -2.96
C PHE A 500 -24.32 -2.07 -4.06
N ALA A 501 -24.93 -3.24 -3.89
CA ALA A 501 -25.93 -3.78 -4.82
C ALA A 501 -27.22 -2.95 -4.84
N GLU A 502 -27.66 -2.49 -3.67
CA GLU A 502 -28.79 -1.55 -3.51
C GLU A 502 -28.50 -0.13 -4.04
N GLY A 503 -27.28 0.14 -4.49
CA GLY A 503 -26.92 1.42 -5.12
C GLY A 503 -26.91 2.60 -4.14
N ILE A 504 -26.87 2.36 -2.82
CA ILE A 504 -27.03 3.40 -1.79
C ILE A 504 -26.07 4.57 -2.04
N PRO A 505 -26.50 5.84 -1.94
CA PRO A 505 -25.59 6.98 -2.03
C PRO A 505 -24.50 6.90 -0.97
N ALA A 506 -23.24 7.20 -1.32
CA ALA A 506 -22.11 7.05 -0.39
C ALA A 506 -22.32 7.77 0.95
N ARG A 507 -23.10 8.85 0.99
CA ARG A 507 -23.48 9.64 2.19
C ARG A 507 -24.41 8.91 3.15
N SER A 508 -25.24 8.01 2.65
CA SER A 508 -26.24 7.31 3.45
C SER A 508 -25.73 6.00 4.03
N PHE A 509 -24.53 5.55 3.63
CA PHE A 509 -23.91 4.31 4.13
C PHE A 509 -23.82 4.25 5.65
N ALA A 510 -23.51 5.37 6.31
CA ALA A 510 -23.40 5.40 7.77
C ALA A 510 -24.76 5.28 8.50
N LYS A 511 -25.87 5.60 7.82
CA LYS A 511 -27.22 5.64 8.41
C LYS A 511 -28.06 4.40 8.09
N HIS A 512 -27.66 3.62 7.09
CA HIS A 512 -28.38 2.43 6.68
C HIS A 512 -27.95 1.24 7.53
N THR A 513 -28.85 0.67 8.32
CA THR A 513 -28.64 -0.61 9.00
C THR A 513 -29.25 -1.71 8.14
N ILE A 514 -28.43 -2.63 7.67
CA ILE A 514 -28.88 -3.85 6.99
C ILE A 514 -28.55 -5.01 7.92
N ASP A 515 -29.52 -5.88 8.15
CA ASP A 515 -29.28 -7.17 8.80
C ASP A 515 -29.03 -8.19 7.68
N ALA A 516 -27.75 -8.46 7.40
CA ALA A 516 -27.34 -9.40 6.34
C ALA A 516 -27.91 -10.82 6.53
N TYR A 517 -28.37 -11.14 7.75
CA TYR A 517 -28.91 -12.44 8.11
C TYR A 517 -30.44 -12.47 8.22
N ALA A 518 -31.14 -11.36 8.00
CA ALA A 518 -32.61 -11.33 7.99
C ALA A 518 -33.22 -11.79 6.65
N HIS A 519 -32.41 -11.95 5.59
CA HIS A 519 -32.86 -12.30 4.25
C HIS A 519 -32.13 -13.53 3.71
N GLY A 520 -32.56 -14.71 4.18
CA GLY A 520 -32.19 -16.01 3.60
C GLY A 520 -32.72 -16.27 2.18
N ASP A 521 -33.45 -15.34 1.57
CA ASP A 521 -34.18 -15.56 0.30
C ASP A 521 -33.42 -15.16 -0.98
N TYR A 522 -32.21 -14.59 -0.89
CA TYR A 522 -31.51 -14.11 -2.09
C TYR A 522 -30.72 -15.17 -2.86
N VAL A 523 -30.49 -16.36 -2.28
CA VAL A 523 -29.75 -17.44 -2.96
C VAL A 523 -30.60 -18.12 -4.05
N ASP A 524 -31.92 -17.94 -4.05
CA ASP A 524 -32.84 -18.64 -4.96
C ASP A 524 -33.42 -17.81 -6.12
N ARG A 525 -33.07 -16.54 -6.28
CA ARG A 525 -33.47 -15.79 -7.48
C ARG A 525 -32.54 -16.09 -8.65
N LYS A 526 -32.84 -17.16 -9.39
CA LYS A 526 -32.51 -17.20 -10.82
C LYS A 526 -33.10 -15.94 -11.48
N PRO A 527 -32.34 -15.22 -12.33
CA PRO A 527 -32.90 -14.08 -13.06
C PRO A 527 -34.05 -14.58 -13.93
N SER A 528 -35.24 -14.01 -13.75
CA SER A 528 -36.36 -14.25 -14.65
C SER A 528 -36.00 -13.71 -16.04
N ALA A 529 -36.50 -14.38 -17.07
CA ALA A 529 -36.14 -14.12 -18.47
C ALA A 529 -36.50 -12.71 -18.98
N ASP A 530 -37.21 -11.89 -18.19
CA ASP A 530 -37.72 -10.58 -18.59
C ASP A 530 -36.76 -9.41 -18.34
N GLU A 531 -35.67 -9.58 -17.58
CA GLU A 531 -34.65 -8.51 -17.37
C GLU A 531 -33.56 -8.45 -18.45
N ARG A 532 -33.71 -9.16 -19.58
CA ARG A 532 -32.73 -9.14 -20.68
C ARG A 532 -32.95 -8.04 -21.71
N ILE A 533 -34.00 -7.22 -21.57
CA ILE A 533 -34.26 -6.10 -22.48
C ILE A 533 -34.73 -4.90 -21.66
N GLU A 534 -33.79 -4.09 -21.17
CA GLU A 534 -33.88 -2.62 -21.10
C GLU A 534 -32.50 -2.00 -20.86
#